data_AF-A0A6N2YI84-F1
#
_entry.id   AF-A0A6N2YI84-F1
#
_cell.length_a   1.000
_cell.length_b   1.000
_cell.length_c   1.000
_cell.angle_alpha   90.00
_cell.angle_beta   90.00
_cell.angle_gamma   90.00
#
_symmetry.space_group_name_H-M   'P 1'
#
loop_
_entity.id
_entity.type
_entity.pdbx_description
1 polymer ?
#
loop_
_entity_poly.entity_id
_entity_poly.type
_entity_poly.pdbx_seq_one_letter_code
_entity_poly.pdbx_strand_id
1 'polypeptide(L)' 'MIDERIRIQENYDMTLETAIDEAREEGLVQGLEQGRKQLVCEMVSRGMTPELISEMTGLSLEEIETLLS' A
#
# COMPACT_ATOMS: atom_id res chain seq x y z
N MET A 1 30.32 -32.25 -10.78
CA MET A 1 29.63 -30.98 -11.11
C MET A 1 28.61 -30.71 -10.02
N ILE A 2 29.02 -29.93 -9.02
CA ILE A 2 28.17 -29.49 -7.91
C ILE A 2 27.72 -28.03 -8.16
N ASP A 3 28.52 -27.22 -8.86
CA ASP A 3 28.28 -25.80 -9.15
C ASP A 3 26.99 -25.48 -9.89
N GLU A 4 26.59 -26.27 -10.89
CA GLU A 4 25.41 -25.96 -11.70
C GLU A 4 24.11 -26.10 -10.88
N ARG A 5 24.06 -27.09 -9.97
CA ARG A 5 22.92 -27.26 -9.06
C ARG A 5 22.86 -26.15 -8.01
N ILE A 6 24.02 -25.71 -7.51
CA ILE A 6 24.11 -24.56 -6.59
C ILE A 6 23.60 -23.30 -7.29
N ARG A 7 24.06 -23.01 -8.50
CA ARG A 7 23.64 -21.83 -9.28
C ARG A 7 22.14 -21.79 -9.54
N ILE A 8 21.53 -22.93 -9.87
CA ILE A 8 20.08 -23.01 -10.10
C ILE A 8 19.31 -22.76 -8.79
N GLN A 9 19.79 -23.32 -7.67
CA GLN A 9 19.17 -23.11 -6.37
C GLN A 9 19.24 -21.64 -5.95
N GLU A 10 20.42 -21.03 -6.06
CA GLU A 10 20.61 -19.61 -5.73
C GLU A 10 19.72 -18.69 -6.57
N ASN A 11 19.54 -18.99 -7.86
CA ASN A 11 18.66 -18.22 -8.74
C ASN A 11 17.18 -18.39 -8.36
N TYR A 12 16.77 -19.61 -8.01
CA TYR A 12 15.41 -19.86 -7.52
C TYR A 12 15.14 -19.14 -6.20
N ASP A 13 16.07 -19.22 -5.24
CA ASP A 13 15.97 -18.58 -3.94
C ASP A 13 15.90 -17.05 -4.09
N MET A 14 16.74 -16.46 -4.96
CA MET A 14 16.72 -15.03 -5.28
C MET A 14 15.39 -14.59 -5.91
N THR A 15 14.86 -15.39 -6.83
CA THR A 15 13.57 -15.10 -7.48
C THR A 15 12.43 -15.13 -6.46
N LEU A 16 12.45 -16.12 -5.56
CA LEU A 16 11.44 -16.27 -4.52
C LEU A 16 11.52 -15.13 -3.49
N GLU A 17 12.73 -14.76 -3.06
CA GLU A 17 12.95 -13.64 -2.13
C GLU A 17 12.42 -12.34 -2.72
N THR A 18 12.74 -12.07 -3.99
CA THR A 18 12.24 -10.88 -4.71
C THR A 18 10.72 -10.87 -4.78
N ALA A 19 10.10 -11.99 -5.14
CA ALA A 19 8.63 -12.08 -5.23
C ALA A 19 7.94 -11.88 -3.87
N ILE A 20 8.57 -12.33 -2.77
CA ILE A 20 8.05 -12.12 -1.42
C ILE A 20 8.15 -10.65 -1.02
N ASP A 21 9.28 -10.00 -1.31
CA ASP A 21 9.48 -8.59 -1.00
C ASP A 21 8.51 -7.70 -1.78
N GLU A 22 8.33 -7.96 -3.08
CA GLU A 22 7.34 -7.27 -3.91
C GLU A 22 5.91 -7.46 -3.38
N ALA A 23 5.50 -8.71 -3.10
CA ALA A 23 4.17 -8.98 -2.56
C ALA A 23 3.93 -8.31 -1.19
N ARG A 24 4.98 -8.20 -0.37
CA ARG A 24 4.91 -7.53 0.93
C ARG A 24 4.79 -6.02 0.78
N GLU A 25 5.56 -5.42 -0.12
CA GLU A 25 5.50 -3.98 -0.40
C GLU A 25 4.14 -3.61 -0.99
N GLU A 26 3.66 -4.34 -1.99
CA GLU A 26 2.33 -4.16 -2.57
C GLU A 26 1.23 -4.28 -1.52
N GLY A 27 1.30 -5.31 -0.66
CA GLY A 27 0.33 -5.50 0.41
C GLY A 27 0.34 -4.36 1.44
N LEU A 28 1.52 -3.80 1.75
CA LEU A 28 1.64 -2.65 2.65
C LEU A 28 1.03 -1.39 2.03
N VAL A 29 1.32 -1.12 0.75
CA VAL A 29 0.77 0.04 0.02
C VAL A 29 -0.75 -0.06 -0.08
N GLN A 30 -1.27 -1.22 -0.51
CA GLN A 30 -2.71 -1.45 -0.60
C GLN A 30 -3.41 -1.32 0.76
N GLY A 31 -2.81 -1.86 1.81
CA GLY A 31 -3.35 -1.75 3.17
C GLY A 31 -3.40 -0.30 3.66
N LEU A 32 -2.36 0.48 3.36
CA LEU A 32 -2.31 1.90 3.71
C LEU A 32 -3.37 2.71 2.95
N GLU A 33 -3.53 2.48 1.64
CA GLU A 33 -4.55 3.14 0.82
C GLU A 33 -5.98 2.80 1.29
N GLN A 34 -6.24 1.52 1.56
CA GLN A 34 -7.54 1.08 2.10
C GLN A 34 -7.84 1.70 3.47
N GLY A 35 -6.82 1.77 4.35
CA GLY A 35 -6.95 2.42 5.65
C GLY A 35 -7.23 3.92 5.53
N ARG A 36 -6.56 4.63 4.61
CA ARG A 36 -6.82 6.04 4.30
C ARG A 36 -8.24 6.24 3.77
N LYS A 37 -8.69 5.39 2.84
CA LYS A 37 -10.07 5.45 2.30
C LYS A 37 -11.10 5.25 3.40
N GLN A 38 -10.94 4.22 4.24
CA GLN A 38 -11.85 3.97 5.36
C GLN A 38 -11.91 5.15 6.34
N LEU A 39 -10.76 5.71 6.71
CA LEU A 39 -10.70 6.86 7.61
C LEU A 39 -11.47 8.06 7.03
N VAL A 40 -11.19 8.42 5.77
CA VAL A 40 -11.86 9.55 5.11
C VAL A 40 -13.36 9.31 4.99
N CYS A 41 -13.80 8.12 4.57
CA CYS A 41 -15.21 7.76 4.50
C CYS A 41 -15.90 7.87 5.88
N GLU A 42 -15.26 7.44 6.95
CA GLU A 42 -15.80 7.51 8.31
C GLU A 42 -15.86 8.94 8.84
N MET A 43 -14.88 9.78 8.49
CA MET A 43 -14.90 11.21 8.85
C MET A 43 -16.05 11.93 8.14
N VAL A 44 -16.25 11.65 6.85
CA VAL A 44 -17.38 12.20 6.07
C VAL A 44 -18.72 11.67 6.57
N SER A 45 -18.84 10.38 6.91
CA SER A 45 -20.08 9.81 7.44
C SER A 45 -20.50 10.45 8.77
N ARG A 46 -19.54 11.00 9.53
CA ARG A 46 -19.73 11.77 10.76
C ARG A 46 -19.98 13.26 10.52
N GLY A 47 -20.06 13.70 9.27
CA GLY A 47 -20.37 15.08 8.88
C GLY A 47 -19.19 16.03 8.86
N MET A 48 -17.95 15.53 8.86
CA MET A 48 -16.76 16.38 8.70
C MET A 48 -16.66 16.87 7.25
N THR A 49 -16.25 18.13 7.07
CA THR A 49 -16.04 18.69 5.72
C THR A 49 -14.67 18.29 5.17
N PRO A 50 -14.50 18.21 3.84
CA PRO A 50 -13.22 17.91 3.21
C PRO A 50 -12.07 18.83 3.65
N GLU A 51 -12.34 20.11 3.92
CA GLU A 51 -11.35 21.07 4.39
C GLU A 51 -10.84 20.72 5.79
N LEU A 52 -11.75 20.34 6.69
CA LEU A 52 -11.39 19.93 8.04
C LEU A 52 -10.65 18.58 8.04
N ILE A 53 -11.04 17.65 7.16
CA ILE A 53 -10.32 16.38 6.97
C ILE A 53 -8.90 16.65 6.45
N SER A 54 -8.75 17.56 5.48
CA SER A 54 -7.45 17.98 4.94
C SER A 54 -6.54 18.54 6.03
N GLU A 55 -7.06 19.43 6.87
CA GLU A 55 -6.33 20.02 8.00
C GLU A 55 -5.87 18.95 9.01
N MET A 56 -6.71 17.97 9.35
CA MET A 56 -6.40 16.96 10.36
C MET A 56 -5.50 15.82 9.85
N THR A 57 -5.63 15.46 8.58
CA THR A 57 -4.96 14.28 8.01
C THR A 57 -3.73 14.63 7.19
N GLY A 58 -3.55 15.90 6.83
CA GLY A 58 -2.50 16.36 5.91
C GLY A 58 -2.74 15.97 4.46
N LEU A 59 -3.90 15.39 4.14
CA LEU A 59 -4.28 15.05 2.77
C LEU A 59 -4.69 16.31 2.02
N SER A 60 -4.31 16.41 0.75
CA SER A 60 -4.87 17.42 -0.14
C SER A 60 -6.35 17.16 -0.42
N LEU A 61 -7.10 18.22 -0.79
CA LEU A 61 -8.49 18.08 -1.19
C LEU A 61 -8.66 17.12 -2.39
N GLU A 62 -7.70 17.13 -3.33
CA GLU A 62 -7.69 16.22 -4.48
C GLU A 62 -7.53 14.75 -4.05
N GLU A 63 -6.65 14.46 -3.10
CA GLU A 63 -6.53 13.10 -2.54
C GLU A 63 -7.81 12.67 -1.82
N ILE A 64 -8.45 13.55 -1.07
CA ILE A 64 -9.71 13.28 -0.37
C ILE A 64 -10.82 12.98 -1.39
N GLU A 65 -10.95 13.78 -2.44
CA GLU A 65 -11.92 13.55 -3.52
C GLU A 65 -11.67 12.23 -4.24
N THR A 66 -10.41 11.90 -4.52
CA THR A 66 -10.02 10.62 -5.14
C THR A 66 -10.39 9.43 -4.27
N LEU A 67 -10.21 9.54 -2.94
CA LEU A 67 -10.57 8.49 -1.99
C LEU A 67 -12.08 8.31 -1.84
N LEU A 68 -12.87 9.37 -2.06
CA LEU A 68 -14.33 9.38 -1.96
C LEU A 68 -15.05 8.97 -3.26
N SER A 69 -14.33 8.90 -4.38
CA SER A 69 -14.80 8.32 -5.66
C SER A 69 -14.95 6.79 -5.56
#